data_AF-A0A4Q6EC77-F1
#
_entry.id   AF-A0A4Q6EC77-F1
#
_cell.length_a   1.000
_cell.length_b   1.000
_cell.length_c   1.000
_cell.angle_alpha   90.00
_cell.angle_beta   90.00
_cell.angle_gamma   90.00
#
_symmetry.space_group_name_H-M   'P 1'
#
loop_
_entity.id
_entity.type
_entity.pdbx_description
1 polymer ?
#
loop_
_entity_poly.entity_id
_entity_poly.type
_entity_poly.pdbx_seq_one_letter_code
_entity_poly.pdbx_strand_id
1 'polypeptide(L)'
;YTLDKKNNVALGYAMFDSNGPAPTTSLTENRIYQQYTHTEAIKAIAITNRFRLEQRFVEKSPTTTDFSQRFRYFLRAVVPLTKQETTFKKGMFVALQDEIFINVQNKNLVNGSMFDQNRAYVAIGQRFNTKVDVEIGYMNLFQKRSSTDLRNNVVQLGFYLRL
;
A
#
# COMPACT_ATOMS: atom_id res chain seq x y z
N TYR A 1 14.01 3.66 -10.21
CA TYR A 1 14.36 4.21 -11.53
C TYR A 1 13.14 4.86 -12.15
N THR A 2 13.25 6.10 -12.58
CA THR A 2 12.14 6.84 -13.21
C THR A 2 12.30 6.73 -14.72
N LEU A 3 11.36 6.03 -15.37
CA LEU A 3 11.37 5.83 -16.82
C LEU A 3 11.01 7.14 -17.54
N ASP A 4 10.00 7.84 -17.02
CA ASP A 4 9.60 9.18 -17.46
C ASP A 4 8.89 9.93 -16.31
N LYS A 5 8.36 11.13 -16.58
CA LYS A 5 7.70 11.96 -15.55
C LYS A 5 6.47 11.30 -14.89
N LYS A 6 5.88 10.27 -15.50
CA LYS A 6 4.68 9.57 -15.03
C LYS A 6 4.97 8.14 -14.57
N ASN A 7 6.02 7.52 -15.09
CA ASN A 7 6.32 6.10 -14.95
C ASN A 7 7.58 5.89 -14.12
N ASN A 8 7.45 5.10 -13.07
CA ASN A 8 8.54 4.72 -12.18
C ASN A 8 8.55 3.21 -11.96
N VAL A 9 9.75 2.63 -11.93
CA VAL A 9 9.98 1.23 -11.58
C VAL A 9 10.94 1.16 -10.39
N ALA A 10 10.71 0.22 -9.49
CA ALA A 10 11.56 0.00 -8.33
C ALA A 10 11.73 -1.50 -8.06
N LEU A 11 12.92 -1.87 -7.61
CA LEU A 11 13.23 -3.17 -7.04
C LEU A 11 13.69 -2.92 -5.61
N GLY A 12 13.25 -3.74 -4.66
CA GLY A 12 13.65 -3.57 -3.27
C GLY A 12 13.58 -4.86 -2.47
N TYR A 13 14.18 -4.78 -1.28
CA TYR A 13 14.20 -5.83 -0.28
C TYR A 13 13.65 -5.27 1.03
N ALA A 14 12.93 -6.08 1.78
CA ALA A 14 12.43 -5.75 3.11
C ALA A 14 12.42 -7.00 3.99
N MET A 15 12.91 -6.86 5.21
CA MET A 15 12.87 -7.89 6.25
C MET A 15 11.84 -7.50 7.30
N PHE A 16 11.02 -8.45 7.71
CA PHE A 16 9.99 -8.27 8.73
C PHE A 16 10.19 -9.32 9.81
N ASP A 17 10.44 -8.88 11.03
CA ASP A 17 10.45 -9.76 12.20
C ASP A 17 9.14 -9.57 12.96
N SER A 18 8.41 -10.66 13.16
CA SER A 18 7.18 -10.67 13.95
C SER A 18 7.39 -11.56 15.18
N ASN A 19 7.28 -10.93 16.35
CA ASN A 19 7.25 -11.63 17.63
C ASN A 19 5.81 -11.96 17.99
N GLY A 20 5.48 -13.26 18.09
CA GLY A 20 4.23 -13.73 18.68
C GLY A 20 4.34 -13.88 20.20
N PRO A 21 3.22 -13.97 20.94
CA PRO A 21 3.28 -14.35 22.36
C PRO A 21 3.89 -15.74 22.49
N ALA A 22 4.81 -15.90 23.46
CA ALA A 22 5.49 -17.17 23.73
C ALA A 22 4.45 -18.33 23.85
N PRO A 23 4.77 -19.54 23.33
CA PRO A 23 6.09 -20.04 22.98
C PRO A 23 6.45 -19.93 21.49
N THR A 24 5.70 -19.18 20.68
CA THR A 24 5.91 -19.18 19.22
C THR A 24 7.23 -18.50 18.83
N THR A 25 8.05 -19.28 18.12
CA THR A 25 9.27 -18.89 17.41
C THR A 25 9.10 -17.54 16.69
N SER A 26 10.10 -16.67 16.77
CA SER A 26 10.20 -15.47 15.92
C SER A 26 9.97 -15.86 14.46
N LEU A 27 9.02 -15.20 13.80
CA LEU A 27 8.78 -15.36 12.37
C LEU A 27 9.53 -14.26 11.64
N THR A 28 10.65 -14.63 11.01
CA THR A 28 11.38 -13.74 10.11
C THR A 28 10.83 -13.93 8.69
N GLU A 29 10.45 -12.83 8.06
CA GLU A 29 9.94 -12.82 6.70
C GLU A 29 10.78 -11.89 5.81
N ASN A 30 11.43 -12.49 4.83
CA ASN A 30 12.20 -11.78 3.82
C ASN A 30 11.33 -11.54 2.60
N ARG A 31 11.31 -10.30 2.11
CA ARG A 31 10.50 -9.89 0.96
C ARG A 31 11.35 -9.22 -0.09
N ILE A 32 11.37 -9.78 -1.29
CA ILE A 32 11.90 -9.12 -2.49
C ILE A 32 10.69 -8.62 -3.27
N TYR A 33 10.73 -7.38 -3.75
CA TYR A 33 9.62 -6.82 -4.50
C TYR A 33 10.05 -6.06 -5.73
N GLN A 34 9.22 -6.18 -6.75
CA GLN A 34 9.27 -5.41 -7.99
C GLN A 34 8.03 -4.53 -8.02
N GLN A 35 8.21 -3.27 -8.36
CA GLN A 35 7.15 -2.28 -8.36
C GLN A 35 7.17 -1.49 -9.66
N TYR A 36 5.99 -1.25 -10.20
CA TYR A 36 5.71 -0.27 -11.24
C TYR A 36 4.70 0.74 -10.70
N THR A 37 4.93 2.02 -10.95
CA THR A 37 4.07 3.13 -10.52
C THR A 37 3.83 4.05 -11.70
N HIS A 38 2.56 4.27 -12.00
CA HIS A 38 2.08 5.22 -13.00
C HIS A 38 1.31 6.33 -12.30
N THR A 39 1.77 7.57 -12.43
CA THR A 39 1.08 8.74 -11.90
C THR A 39 0.71 9.68 -13.04
N GLU A 40 -0.56 10.00 -13.15
CA GLU A 40 -1.09 10.93 -14.12
C GLU A 40 -1.99 11.98 -13.47
N ALA A 41 -2.16 13.11 -14.16
CA ALA A 41 -3.11 14.14 -13.76
C ALA A 41 -4.16 14.28 -14.86
N ILE A 42 -5.42 14.07 -14.50
CA ILE A 42 -6.58 14.33 -15.37
C ILE A 42 -7.21 15.61 -14.84
N LYS A 43 -7.00 16.72 -15.56
CA LYS A 43 -7.30 18.08 -15.08
C LYS A 43 -6.55 18.35 -13.77
N ALA A 44 -7.26 18.71 -12.70
CA ALA A 44 -6.69 18.95 -11.39
C ALA A 44 -6.61 17.69 -10.51
N ILE A 45 -7.14 16.54 -10.98
CA ILE A 45 -7.17 15.29 -10.22
C ILE A 45 -5.89 14.50 -10.49
N ALA A 46 -5.13 14.20 -9.45
CA ALA A 46 -3.95 13.34 -9.55
C ALA A 46 -4.33 11.89 -9.24
N ILE A 47 -4.00 10.97 -10.15
CA ILE A 47 -4.27 9.54 -10.04
C ILE A 47 -2.94 8.79 -10.03
N THR A 48 -2.74 7.93 -9.05
CA THR A 48 -1.57 7.06 -8.93
C THR A 48 -2.02 5.61 -8.93
N ASN A 49 -1.58 4.88 -9.94
CA ASN A 49 -1.66 3.44 -10.05
C ASN A 49 -0.31 2.84 -9.67
N ARG A 50 -0.29 1.87 -8.76
CA ARG A 50 0.94 1.19 -8.39
C ARG A 50 0.70 -0.31 -8.29
N PHE A 51 1.50 -1.04 -9.05
CA PHE A 51 1.52 -2.48 -9.12
C PHE A 51 2.78 -2.97 -8.44
N ARG A 52 2.66 -3.94 -7.55
CA ARG A 52 3.81 -4.53 -6.88
C ARG A 52 3.68 -6.04 -6.82
N LEU A 53 4.71 -6.74 -7.26
CA LEU A 53 4.87 -8.16 -7.08
C LEU A 53 5.88 -8.40 -5.96
N GLU A 54 5.46 -9.09 -4.92
CA GLU A 54 6.26 -9.40 -3.73
C GLU A 54 6.50 -10.91 -3.66
N GLN A 55 7.76 -11.30 -3.61
CA GLN A 55 8.24 -12.64 -3.30
C GLN A 55 8.51 -12.69 -1.80
N ARG A 56 7.84 -13.60 -1.09
CA ARG A 56 7.82 -13.70 0.36
C ARG A 56 8.45 -15.02 0.78
N PHE A 57 9.45 -14.96 1.64
CA PHE A 57 10.13 -16.10 2.24
C PHE A 57 9.90 -16.04 3.74
N VAL A 58 9.01 -16.88 4.25
CA VAL A 58 8.60 -16.91 5.66
C VAL A 58 9.33 -18.06 6.35
N GLU A 59 10.23 -17.73 7.27
CA GLU A 59 10.95 -18.72 8.07
C GLU A 59 10.06 -19.17 9.23
N LYS A 60 9.56 -20.41 9.17
CA LYS A 60 8.71 -21.00 10.22
C LYS A 60 9.52 -21.72 11.29
N SER A 61 10.72 -22.19 10.94
CA SER A 61 11.66 -22.86 11.84
C SER A 61 13.08 -22.69 11.30
N PRO A 62 14.12 -23.03 12.09
CA PRO A 62 15.52 -23.01 11.62
C PRO A 62 15.78 -23.87 10.37
N THR A 63 14.86 -24.77 10.01
CA THR A 63 15.00 -25.71 8.90
C THR A 63 13.90 -25.59 7.85
N THR A 64 12.91 -24.71 8.03
CA THR A 64 11.74 -24.62 7.16
C THR A 64 11.43 -23.18 6.76
N THR A 65 11.47 -22.93 5.45
CA THR A 65 11.13 -21.64 4.83
C THR A 65 10.01 -21.84 3.80
N ASP A 66 8.89 -21.17 4.01
CA ASP A 66 7.77 -21.16 3.08
C ASP A 66 7.91 -20.01 2.08
N PHE A 67 7.85 -20.34 0.80
CA PHE A 67 7.83 -19.37 -0.27
C PHE A 67 6.40 -19.06 -0.72
N SER A 68 6.04 -17.79 -0.88
CA SER A 68 4.78 -17.35 -1.48
C SER A 68 4.96 -16.08 -2.31
N GLN A 69 4.13 -15.91 -3.33
CA GLN A 69 4.10 -14.67 -4.11
C GLN A 69 2.78 -13.93 -3.90
N ARG A 70 2.89 -12.62 -3.73
CA ARG A 70 1.76 -11.71 -3.53
C ARG A 70 1.81 -10.57 -4.52
N PHE A 71 0.70 -10.34 -5.20
CA PHE A 71 0.48 -9.17 -6.01
C PHE A 71 -0.29 -8.13 -5.19
N ARG A 72 0.10 -6.87 -5.35
CA ARG A 72 -0.55 -5.72 -4.72
C ARG A 72 -0.86 -4.69 -5.79
N TYR A 73 -2.10 -4.23 -5.78
CA TYR A 73 -2.54 -3.11 -6.59
C TYR A 73 -3.01 -1.98 -5.69
N PHE A 74 -2.40 -0.81 -5.88
CA PHE A 74 -2.68 0.40 -5.15
C PHE A 74 -3.22 1.44 -6.14
N LEU A 75 -4.38 1.99 -5.82
CA LEU A 75 -4.99 3.10 -6.54
C LEU A 75 -5.18 4.25 -5.56
N ARG A 76 -4.72 5.44 -5.92
CA ARG A 76 -4.98 6.67 -5.16
C ARG A 76 -5.38 7.80 -6.08
N ALA A 77 -6.46 8.48 -5.73
CA ALA A 77 -6.93 9.69 -6.39
C ALA A 77 -6.93 10.86 -5.38
N VAL A 78 -6.36 11.98 -5.78
CA VAL A 78 -6.40 13.24 -5.02
C VAL A 78 -7.26 14.23 -5.79
N VAL A 79 -8.45 14.52 -5.25
CA VAL A 79 -9.48 15.35 -5.88
C VAL A 79 -9.55 16.69 -5.16
N PRO A 80 -9.21 17.80 -5.82
CA PRO A 80 -9.38 19.14 -5.24
C PRO A 80 -10.85 19.44 -5.00
N LEU A 81 -11.19 20.01 -3.83
CA LEU A 81 -12.56 20.43 -3.51
C LEU A 81 -12.92 21.78 -4.14
N THR A 82 -11.92 22.58 -4.49
CA THR A 82 -12.11 23.84 -5.23
C THR A 82 -11.87 23.61 -6.72
N LYS A 83 -12.72 24.21 -7.56
CA LYS A 83 -12.54 24.17 -9.01
C LYS A 83 -11.20 24.81 -9.37
N GLN A 84 -10.33 24.04 -10.01
CA GLN A 84 -9.09 24.53 -10.61
C GLN A 84 -9.07 24.10 -12.06
N GLU A 85 -8.91 25.07 -12.96
CA GLU A 85 -8.81 24.87 -14.40
C GLU A 85 -7.52 24.10 -14.79
N THR A 86 -6.50 24.15 -13.92
CA THR A 86 -5.15 23.62 -14.17
C THR A 86 -4.63 22.79 -12.98
N THR A 87 -3.32 22.50 -12.95
CA THR A 87 -2.66 21.71 -11.90
C THR A 87 -3.01 22.17 -10.49
N PHE A 88 -3.34 21.21 -9.61
CA PHE A 88 -3.67 21.48 -8.21
C PHE A 88 -2.48 22.02 -7.41
N LYS A 89 -2.47 23.33 -7.12
CA LYS A 89 -1.34 24.01 -6.43
C LYS A 89 -1.57 24.27 -4.94
N LYS A 90 -2.81 24.49 -4.52
CA LYS A 90 -3.21 24.87 -3.16
C LYS A 90 -4.70 24.63 -2.95
N GLY A 91 -5.12 24.29 -1.74
CA GLY A 91 -6.53 24.19 -1.37
C GLY A 91 -6.86 22.90 -0.65
N MET A 92 -8.13 22.75 -0.27
CA MET A 92 -8.61 21.49 0.30
C MET A 92 -8.76 20.44 -0.80
N PHE A 93 -8.52 19.19 -0.44
CA PHE A 93 -8.71 18.04 -1.31
C PHE A 93 -9.28 16.87 -0.53
N VAL A 94 -9.88 15.94 -1.26
CA VAL A 94 -10.21 14.61 -0.78
C VAL A 94 -9.25 13.62 -1.42
N ALA A 95 -8.63 12.77 -0.61
CA ALA A 95 -7.86 11.65 -1.09
C ALA A 95 -8.68 10.37 -0.92
N LEU A 96 -8.86 9.65 -2.02
CA LEU A 96 -9.43 8.32 -2.06
C LEU A 96 -8.32 7.36 -2.41
N GLN A 97 -8.24 6.26 -1.68
CA GLN A 97 -7.22 5.26 -1.90
C GLN A 97 -7.80 3.88 -1.63
N ASP A 98 -7.44 2.93 -2.47
CA ASP A 98 -7.68 1.53 -2.22
C ASP A 98 -6.43 0.71 -2.54
N GLU A 99 -6.15 -0.29 -1.71
CA GLU A 99 -5.05 -1.21 -1.91
C GLU A 99 -5.51 -2.65 -1.71
N ILE A 100 -5.43 -3.45 -2.78
CA ILE A 100 -5.85 -4.84 -2.80
C ILE A 100 -4.62 -5.74 -2.89
N PHE A 101 -4.65 -6.82 -2.12
CA PHE A 101 -3.57 -7.78 -1.98
C PHE A 101 -4.08 -9.17 -2.35
N ILE A 102 -3.39 -9.82 -3.29
CA ILE A 102 -3.78 -11.11 -3.85
C ILE A 102 -2.59 -12.06 -3.77
N ASN A 103 -2.79 -13.24 -3.19
CA ASN A 103 -1.83 -14.33 -3.23
C ASN A 103 -1.88 -14.99 -4.61
N VAL A 104 -0.77 -14.88 -5.35
CA VAL A 104 -0.65 -15.42 -6.72
C VAL A 104 -0.07 -16.82 -6.70
N GLN A 105 0.84 -17.11 -5.76
CA GLN A 105 1.50 -18.41 -5.64
C GLN A 105 1.55 -18.90 -4.19
N ASN A 106 1.40 -20.21 -4.02
CA ASN A 106 1.50 -20.91 -2.74
C ASN A 106 0.58 -20.35 -1.64
N LYS A 107 -0.65 -19.97 -2.02
CA LYS A 107 -1.67 -19.44 -1.09
C LYS A 107 -1.95 -20.38 0.10
N ASN A 108 -1.81 -21.69 -0.10
CA ASN A 108 -2.02 -22.71 0.93
C ASN A 108 -0.98 -22.63 2.06
N LEU A 109 0.21 -22.07 1.81
CA LEU A 109 1.25 -21.87 2.82
C LEU A 109 1.02 -20.60 3.66
N VAL A 110 0.11 -19.72 3.23
CA VAL A 110 -0.26 -18.46 3.90
C VAL A 110 -1.67 -18.56 4.49
N ASN A 111 -2.67 -17.90 3.90
CA ASN A 111 -4.04 -17.83 4.42
C ASN A 111 -5.03 -18.78 3.73
N GLY A 112 -4.57 -19.63 2.82
CA GLY A 112 -5.41 -20.56 2.04
C GLY A 112 -6.30 -19.90 0.99
N SER A 113 -6.19 -18.59 0.76
CA SER A 113 -7.11 -17.80 -0.06
C SER A 113 -6.35 -16.99 -1.13
N MET A 114 -6.98 -16.81 -2.30
CA MET A 114 -6.47 -15.89 -3.33
C MET A 114 -6.47 -14.45 -2.81
N PHE A 115 -7.51 -14.05 -2.07
CA PHE A 115 -7.58 -12.75 -1.44
C PHE A 115 -6.80 -12.75 -0.11
N ASP A 116 -5.91 -11.77 0.08
CA ASP A 116 -5.13 -11.56 1.30
C ASP A 116 -5.69 -10.41 2.13
N GLN A 117 -5.75 -9.22 1.54
CA GLN A 117 -6.05 -7.99 2.25
C GLN A 117 -6.64 -6.91 1.34
N ASN A 118 -7.48 -6.06 1.93
CA ASN A 118 -7.95 -4.81 1.35
C ASN A 118 -7.71 -3.66 2.34
N ARG A 119 -7.26 -2.52 1.84
CA ARG A 119 -7.04 -1.29 2.60
C ARG A 119 -7.69 -0.12 1.89
N ALA A 120 -8.95 0.12 2.21
CA ALA A 120 -9.70 1.27 1.74
C ALA A 120 -9.41 2.47 2.64
N TYR A 121 -9.01 3.60 2.07
CA TYR A 121 -8.67 4.82 2.79
C TYR A 121 -9.33 6.04 2.17
N VAL A 122 -9.91 6.87 3.02
CA VAL A 122 -10.47 8.17 2.66
C VAL A 122 -9.91 9.23 3.59
N ALA A 123 -9.49 10.35 3.02
CA ALA A 123 -8.95 11.46 3.78
C ALA A 123 -9.42 12.80 3.23
N ILE A 124 -9.45 13.78 4.13
CA ILE A 124 -9.56 15.20 3.78
C ILE A 124 -8.21 15.81 4.10
N GLY A 125 -7.69 16.60 3.17
CA GLY A 125 -6.42 17.27 3.33
C GLY A 125 -6.41 18.69 2.81
N GLN A 126 -5.37 19.40 3.19
CA GLN A 126 -5.05 20.75 2.76
C GLN A 126 -3.68 20.73 2.08
N ARG A 127 -3.65 21.15 0.82
CA ARG A 127 -2.42 21.50 0.11
C ARG A 127 -2.08 22.95 0.43
N PHE A 128 -0.97 23.18 1.11
CA PHE A 128 -0.52 24.53 1.42
C PHE A 128 0.22 25.16 0.24
N ASN A 129 1.03 24.35 -0.45
CA ASN A 129 1.76 24.71 -1.67
C ASN A 129 2.09 23.43 -2.47
N THR A 130 2.80 23.55 -3.60
CA THR A 130 3.16 22.38 -4.43
C THR A 130 4.06 21.35 -3.75
N LYS A 131 4.61 21.67 -2.57
CA LYS A 131 5.55 20.84 -1.80
C LYS A 131 4.96 20.27 -0.51
N VAL A 132 3.91 20.87 0.06
CA VAL A 132 3.42 20.55 1.39
C VAL A 132 1.94 20.20 1.35
N ASP A 133 1.64 18.94 1.70
CA ASP A 133 0.28 18.45 1.93
C ASP A 133 0.14 17.94 3.35
N VAL A 134 -1.00 18.23 3.97
CA VAL A 134 -1.42 17.64 5.25
C VAL A 134 -2.78 17.01 5.04
N GLU A 135 -2.98 15.80 5.56
CA GLU A 135 -4.27 15.12 5.50
C GLU A 135 -4.58 14.35 6.78
N ILE A 136 -5.87 14.23 7.06
CA ILE A 136 -6.40 13.35 8.10
C ILE A 136 -7.43 12.44 7.45
N GLY A 137 -7.36 11.16 7.78
CA GLY A 137 -8.17 10.16 7.13
C GLY A 137 -8.46 8.95 7.97
N TYR A 138 -9.33 8.11 7.41
CA TYR A 138 -9.78 6.87 7.99
C TYR A 138 -9.48 5.74 7.01
N MET A 139 -8.81 4.70 7.50
CA MET A 139 -8.53 3.48 6.76
C MET A 139 -9.34 2.33 7.34
N ASN A 140 -10.13 1.69 6.50
CA ASN A 140 -10.67 0.38 6.79
C ASN A 140 -9.71 -0.68 6.25
N LEU A 141 -9.20 -1.52 7.14
CA LEU A 141 -8.30 -2.61 6.83
C LEU A 141 -9.04 -3.91 7.05
N PHE A 142 -9.25 -4.67 5.98
CA PHE A 142 -9.77 -6.03 6.03
C PHE A 142 -8.68 -7.00 5.61
N GLN A 143 -8.35 -7.97 6.45
CA GLN A 143 -7.34 -8.98 6.17
C GLN A 143 -7.91 -10.37 6.42
N LYS A 144 -7.82 -11.22 5.39
CA LYS A 144 -8.21 -12.62 5.47
C LYS A 144 -7.10 -13.44 6.13
N ARG A 145 -7.45 -14.20 7.17
CA ARG A 145 -6.53 -15.08 7.90
C ARG A 145 -7.06 -16.51 7.87
N SER A 146 -6.19 -17.49 8.12
CA SER A 146 -6.57 -18.91 8.10
C SER A 146 -7.60 -19.29 9.16
N SER A 147 -7.69 -18.52 10.25
CA SER A 147 -8.63 -18.75 11.35
C SER A 147 -9.77 -17.73 11.37
N THR A 148 -9.48 -16.52 11.83
CA THR A 148 -10.46 -15.44 12.00
C THR A 148 -10.00 -14.22 11.24
N ASP A 149 -10.86 -13.75 10.33
CA ASP A 149 -10.62 -12.53 9.57
C ASP A 149 -10.42 -11.32 10.50
N LEU A 150 -9.46 -10.48 10.15
CA LEU A 150 -9.15 -9.27 10.89
C LEU A 150 -9.82 -8.08 10.20
N ARG A 151 -10.57 -7.30 10.97
CA ARG A 151 -11.05 -5.97 10.58
C ARG A 151 -10.45 -4.96 11.53
N ASN A 152 -9.75 -3.97 10.99
CA ASN A 152 -9.19 -2.88 11.76
C ASN A 152 -9.60 -1.54 11.17
N ASN A 153 -9.81 -0.56 12.04
CA ASN A 153 -10.19 0.79 11.66
C ASN A 153 -9.09 1.72 12.17
N VAL A 154 -8.41 2.39 11.26
CA VAL A 154 -7.22 3.19 11.57
C VAL A 154 -7.53 4.64 11.23
N VAL A 155 -7.40 5.53 12.21
CA VAL A 155 -7.34 6.96 11.95
C VAL A 155 -5.89 7.33 11.72
N GLN A 156 -5.62 8.02 10.62
CA GLN A 156 -4.28 8.41 10.22
C GLN A 156 -4.21 9.92 10.04
N LEU A 157 -3.08 10.48 10.46
CA LEU A 157 -2.70 11.86 10.17
C LEU A 157 -1.38 11.82 9.40
N GLY A 158 -1.36 12.48 8.24
CA GLY A 158 -0.28 12.41 7.26
C GLY A 158 0.28 13.79 6.93
N PHE A 159 1.60 13.89 6.92
CA PHE A 159 2.35 15.06 6.45
C PHE A 159 3.22 14.64 5.28
N TYR A 160 3.08 15.30 4.13
CA TYR A 160 3.83 14.99 2.92
C TYR A 160 4.67 16.17 2.47
N LEU A 161 5.96 15.91 2.31
CA LEU A 161 6.93 16.81 1.68
C LEU A 161 7.27 16.27 0.30
N ARG A 162 6.92 17.02 -0.75
CA ARG A 162 7.27 16.72 -2.14
C ARG A 162 8.54 17.51 -2.48
N LEU A 163 9.61 16.79 -2.80
CA LEU A 163 10.91 17.33 -3.23
C LEU A 163 10.94 17.52 -4.74
#